data_AF-A0A3T0RN08-F1
#
_entry.id   AF-A0A3T0RN08-F1
#
_cell.length_a   1.000
_cell.length_b   1.000
_cell.length_c   1.000
_cell.angle_alpha   90.00
_cell.angle_beta   90.00
_cell.angle_gamma   90.00
#
_symmetry.space_group_name_H-M   'P 1'
#
loop_
_entity.id
_entity.type
_entity.pdbx_description
1 polymer ?
#
loop_
_entity_poly.entity_id
_entity_poly.type
_entity_poly.pdbx_seq_one_letter_code
_entity_poly.pdbx_strand_id
1 'polypeptide(L)'
;MKIGVNWKSLLGILVFVASHHAVADRKVVTDRKPLGKHGWVYSWNIYSDAGVPKAIGISVNGAAFKELPEDDMETIVLQPKAQYAIAPYKHFTLDWNPHGHEPDGIYTKPHFDYHFFFITSAEREAITCQDADALICTKAVPSSYIPADYAPTPAGVPKMGWHFVDLKAPEFNGQPFSATFIYGFYNGVTNFLEPMITLEYLKTKPHAEYPVRLSQNISHSGFYPQKYMVIYNHVEDTYSVVLADLLNRTSSL
;
A
#
# COMPACT_ATOMS: atom_id res chain seq x y z
N MET A 1 -39.98 -60.83 -48.09
CA MET A 1 -39.19 -59.59 -48.14
C MET A 1 -39.12 -59.02 -46.71
N LYS A 2 -38.07 -59.37 -45.95
CA LYS A 2 -37.84 -58.89 -44.59
C LYS A 2 -36.74 -57.83 -44.65
N ILE A 3 -37.06 -56.63 -44.18
CA ILE A 3 -36.17 -55.51 -43.85
C ILE A 3 -36.13 -55.53 -42.31
N GLY A 4 -35.05 -55.34 -41.55
CA GLY A 4 -33.80 -54.60 -41.71
C GLY A 4 -32.95 -54.86 -40.46
N VAL A 5 -31.62 -54.87 -40.56
CA VAL A 5 -30.64 -53.78 -40.36
C VAL A 5 -29.75 -54.15 -39.15
N ASN A 6 -28.47 -53.95 -39.39
CA ASN A 6 -27.29 -54.47 -38.71
C ASN A 6 -26.82 -53.49 -37.62
N TRP A 7 -26.45 -54.01 -36.45
CA TRP A 7 -25.94 -53.23 -35.33
C TRP A 7 -24.45 -52.97 -35.54
N LYS A 8 -24.08 -51.75 -35.94
CA LYS A 8 -22.68 -51.28 -35.90
C LYS A 8 -22.57 -50.02 -35.03
N SER A 9 -21.97 -50.25 -33.87
CA SER A 9 -21.00 -49.42 -33.15
C SER A 9 -21.03 -47.90 -33.35
N LEU A 10 -21.39 -47.17 -32.30
CA LEU A 10 -20.87 -45.82 -32.04
C LEU A 10 -20.32 -45.79 -30.61
N LEU A 11 -18.99 -45.87 -30.51
CA LEU A 11 -18.25 -45.52 -29.31
C LEU A 11 -18.14 -43.99 -29.29
N GLY A 12 -19.01 -43.32 -28.53
CA GLY A 12 -18.91 -41.88 -28.30
C GLY A 12 -17.80 -41.60 -27.28
N ILE A 13 -16.69 -41.03 -27.72
CA ILE A 13 -15.69 -40.44 -26.81
C ILE A 13 -16.30 -39.14 -26.27
N LEU A 14 -16.74 -39.14 -25.02
CA LEU A 14 -17.05 -37.91 -24.29
C LEU A 14 -15.71 -37.21 -23.98
N VAL A 15 -15.41 -36.14 -24.70
CA VAL A 15 -14.38 -35.18 -24.28
C VAL A 15 -15.04 -34.26 -23.25
N PHE A 16 -14.74 -34.48 -21.97
CA PHE A 16 -15.03 -33.48 -20.94
C PHE A 16 -14.07 -32.31 -21.13
N VAL A 17 -14.55 -31.24 -21.77
CA VAL A 17 -13.89 -29.93 -21.68
C VAL A 17 -14.19 -29.40 -20.29
N ALA A 18 -13.25 -29.58 -19.35
CA ALA A 18 -13.31 -28.92 -18.06
C ALA A 18 -13.11 -27.41 -18.28
N SER A 19 -14.22 -26.68 -18.43
CA SER A 19 -14.23 -25.23 -18.35
C SER A 19 -13.78 -24.82 -16.95
N HIS A 20 -12.49 -24.53 -16.80
CA HIS A 20 -11.94 -23.87 -15.62
C HIS A 20 -12.56 -22.47 -15.57
N HIS A 21 -13.67 -22.33 -14.86
CA HIS A 21 -14.13 -21.03 -14.41
C HIS A 21 -13.08 -20.57 -13.40
N ALA A 22 -12.22 -19.62 -13.80
CA ALA A 22 -11.35 -18.95 -12.86
C ALA A 22 -12.23 -18.37 -11.74
N VAL A 23 -12.05 -18.86 -10.53
CA VAL A 23 -12.79 -18.37 -9.37
C VAL A 23 -12.28 -16.95 -9.11
N ALA A 24 -13.20 -16.00 -8.98
CA ALA A 24 -12.83 -14.60 -8.80
C ALA A 24 -12.06 -14.39 -7.49
N ASP A 25 -11.09 -13.49 -7.51
CA ASP A 25 -10.33 -13.10 -6.33
C ASP A 25 -11.26 -12.63 -5.19
N ARG A 26 -10.89 -12.97 -3.96
CA ARG A 26 -11.65 -12.61 -2.76
C ARG A 26 -11.17 -11.27 -2.21
N LYS A 27 -12.04 -10.26 -2.22
CA LYS A 27 -11.82 -8.98 -1.54
C LYS A 27 -12.36 -9.01 -0.11
N VAL A 28 -11.53 -8.61 0.87
CA VAL A 28 -11.92 -8.42 2.27
C VAL A 28 -11.80 -6.94 2.60
N VAL A 29 -12.85 -6.33 3.14
CA VAL A 29 -12.89 -4.90 3.48
C VAL A 29 -13.01 -4.67 4.99
N THR A 30 -12.41 -3.59 5.48
CA THR A 30 -12.65 -3.07 6.84
C THR A 30 -13.88 -2.16 6.86
N ASP A 31 -14.32 -1.80 8.06
CA ASP A 31 -15.34 -0.77 8.22
C ASP A 31 -14.81 0.58 7.74
N ARG A 32 -15.73 1.43 7.28
CA ARG A 32 -15.43 2.80 6.86
C ARG A 32 -15.21 3.68 8.08
N LYS A 33 -14.21 4.54 8.02
CA LYS A 33 -14.02 5.66 8.95
C LYS A 33 -14.38 6.98 8.26
N PRO A 34 -14.94 7.95 8.99
CA PRO A 34 -15.21 9.29 8.45
C PRO A 34 -13.91 9.97 8.00
N LEU A 35 -14.01 10.78 6.95
CA LEU A 35 -13.00 11.75 6.51
C LEU A 35 -13.77 12.96 5.99
N GLY A 36 -13.96 13.99 6.82
CA GLY A 36 -14.96 15.01 6.58
C GLY A 36 -16.40 14.55 6.89
N LYS A 37 -17.39 15.31 6.43
CA LYS A 37 -18.81 15.14 6.78
C LYS A 37 -19.49 14.01 6.00
N HIS A 38 -19.17 13.89 4.72
CA HIS A 38 -19.71 12.89 3.80
C HIS A 38 -18.61 12.03 3.16
N GLY A 39 -17.35 12.36 3.43
CA GLY A 39 -16.22 11.54 3.04
C GLY A 39 -15.98 10.37 3.99
N TRP A 40 -15.35 9.33 3.46
CA TRP A 40 -14.94 8.17 4.22
C TRP A 40 -13.69 7.55 3.62
N VAL A 41 -12.99 6.78 4.46
CA VAL A 41 -11.84 5.97 4.11
C VAL A 41 -12.00 4.55 4.68
N TYR A 42 -11.53 3.53 3.96
CA TYR A 42 -11.41 2.17 4.48
C TYR A 42 -10.21 1.46 3.86
N SER A 43 -9.77 0.37 4.50
CA SER A 43 -8.72 -0.50 3.95
C SER A 43 -9.30 -1.83 3.49
N TRP A 44 -8.62 -2.50 2.57
CA TRP A 44 -9.04 -3.78 2.03
C TRP A 44 -7.86 -4.61 1.56
N ASN A 45 -8.08 -5.93 1.52
CA ASN A 45 -7.12 -6.91 1.03
C ASN A 45 -7.74 -7.72 -0.11
N ILE A 46 -6.93 -8.10 -1.10
CA ILE A 46 -7.31 -9.05 -2.14
C ILE A 46 -6.49 -10.33 -1.96
N TYR A 47 -7.16 -11.46 -2.07
CA TYR A 47 -6.57 -12.80 -2.08
C TYR A 47 -6.95 -13.50 -3.37
N SER A 48 -6.06 -14.35 -3.89
CA SER A 48 -6.44 -15.32 -4.91
C SER A 48 -7.48 -16.31 -4.37
N ASP A 49 -8.09 -17.06 -5.27
CA ASP A 49 -8.94 -18.22 -4.95
C ASP A 49 -8.28 -19.22 -3.99
N ALA A 50 -6.98 -19.46 -4.15
CA ALA A 50 -6.16 -20.30 -3.27
C ALA A 50 -5.83 -19.65 -1.91
N GLY A 51 -6.33 -18.44 -1.63
CA GLY A 51 -6.10 -17.72 -0.38
C GLY A 51 -4.73 -17.03 -0.30
N VAL A 52 -4.01 -16.86 -1.41
CA VAL A 52 -2.71 -16.18 -1.43
C VAL A 52 -2.93 -14.66 -1.48
N PRO A 53 -2.35 -13.87 -0.57
CA PRO A 53 -2.39 -12.41 -0.63
C PRO A 53 -1.91 -11.86 -1.99
N LYS A 54 -2.67 -10.94 -2.57
CA LYS A 54 -2.38 -10.30 -3.87
C LYS A 54 -2.22 -8.79 -3.77
N ALA A 55 -3.02 -8.13 -2.94
CA ALA A 55 -2.95 -6.69 -2.76
C ALA A 55 -3.48 -6.24 -1.39
N ILE A 56 -3.00 -5.07 -0.95
CA ILE A 56 -3.53 -4.30 0.18
C ILE A 56 -3.83 -2.90 -0.36
N GLY A 57 -5.00 -2.36 -0.06
CA GLY A 57 -5.37 -1.03 -0.51
C GLY A 57 -6.06 -0.20 0.56
N ILE A 58 -5.95 1.12 0.41
CA ILE A 58 -6.69 2.13 1.16
C ILE A 58 -7.50 2.92 0.13
N SER A 59 -8.82 3.01 0.34
CA SER A 59 -9.74 3.71 -0.55
C SER A 59 -10.43 4.84 0.16
N VAL A 60 -10.46 6.00 -0.51
CA VAL A 60 -11.17 7.21 -0.11
C VAL A 60 -12.25 7.51 -1.15
N ASN A 61 -13.44 7.96 -0.75
CA ASN A 61 -14.46 8.37 -1.72
C ASN A 61 -14.26 9.83 -2.19
N GLY A 62 -14.78 10.15 -3.36
CA GLY A 62 -14.65 11.48 -3.95
C GLY A 62 -15.30 12.62 -3.16
N ALA A 63 -16.26 12.32 -2.27
CA ALA A 63 -16.85 13.35 -1.40
C ALA A 63 -15.84 13.91 -0.39
N ALA A 64 -14.88 13.10 0.07
CA ALA A 64 -13.90 13.52 1.06
C ALA A 64 -13.06 14.72 0.58
N PHE A 65 -12.68 14.74 -0.70
CA PHE A 65 -11.83 15.78 -1.30
C PHE A 65 -12.46 17.18 -1.39
N LYS A 66 -13.74 17.31 -1.01
CA LYS A 66 -14.46 18.59 -0.95
C LYS A 66 -14.58 19.13 0.47
N GLU A 67 -14.13 18.35 1.46
CA GLU A 67 -14.43 18.56 2.88
C GLU A 67 -13.20 18.32 3.76
N LEU A 68 -12.01 18.27 3.16
CA LEU A 68 -10.76 18.17 3.89
C LEU A 68 -10.51 19.47 4.67
N PRO A 69 -10.03 19.40 5.92
CA PRO A 69 -9.61 20.59 6.63
C PRO A 69 -8.52 21.35 5.86
N GLU A 70 -8.62 22.68 5.81
CA GLU A 70 -7.65 23.52 5.09
C GLU A 70 -6.38 23.78 5.89
N ASP A 71 -6.43 23.68 7.21
CA ASP A 71 -5.32 24.04 8.09
C ASP A 71 -4.87 22.92 9.03
N ASP A 72 -5.77 21.98 9.33
CA ASP A 72 -5.51 20.91 10.28
C ASP A 72 -5.01 19.64 9.58
N MET A 73 -3.88 19.11 10.06
CA MET A 73 -3.48 17.76 9.73
C MET A 73 -4.42 16.75 10.40
N GLU A 74 -4.76 15.68 9.68
CA GLU A 74 -5.57 14.59 10.22
C GLU A 74 -4.89 13.24 10.03
N THR A 75 -4.86 12.42 11.08
CA THR A 75 -4.39 11.03 11.01
C THR A 75 -5.56 10.07 11.24
N ILE A 76 -5.85 9.23 10.27
CA ILE A 76 -6.88 8.19 10.37
C ILE A 76 -6.23 6.83 10.46
N VAL A 77 -6.33 6.19 11.63
CA VAL A 77 -5.83 4.82 11.84
C VAL A 77 -6.81 3.80 11.28
N LEU A 78 -6.37 2.90 10.41
CA LEU A 78 -7.16 1.79 9.86
C LEU A 78 -6.61 0.47 10.37
N GLN A 79 -7.48 -0.35 10.96
CA GLN A 79 -7.10 -1.65 11.51
C GLN A 79 -7.59 -2.78 10.60
N PRO A 80 -6.70 -3.61 10.02
CA PRO A 80 -7.13 -4.77 9.27
C PRO A 80 -7.85 -5.77 10.18
N LYS A 81 -8.79 -6.53 9.63
CA LYS A 81 -9.45 -7.62 10.36
C LYS A 81 -8.41 -8.69 10.68
N ALA A 82 -8.20 -9.02 11.96
CA ALA A 82 -7.11 -9.88 12.41
C ALA A 82 -7.01 -11.22 11.65
N GLN A 83 -8.15 -11.88 11.39
CA GLN A 83 -8.22 -13.14 10.65
C GLN A 83 -7.85 -13.03 9.15
N TYR A 84 -7.71 -11.81 8.65
CA TYR A 84 -7.33 -11.47 7.27
C TYR A 84 -6.18 -10.45 7.26
N ALA A 85 -5.38 -10.36 8.33
CA ALA A 85 -4.19 -9.53 8.30
C ALA A 85 -3.15 -10.17 7.37
N ILE A 86 -2.49 -9.34 6.57
CA ILE A 86 -1.37 -9.77 5.72
C ILE A 86 -0.09 -9.34 6.45
N ALA A 87 0.80 -10.28 6.74
CA ALA A 87 2.10 -9.95 7.31
C ALA A 87 2.98 -9.22 6.26
N PRO A 88 3.87 -8.29 6.67
CA PRO A 88 4.16 -7.90 8.05
C PRO A 88 3.23 -6.82 8.63
N TYR A 89 2.24 -6.37 7.87
CA TYR A 89 1.41 -5.20 8.21
C TYR A 89 0.50 -5.44 9.42
N LYS A 90 0.55 -4.51 10.36
CA LYS A 90 -0.23 -4.56 11.61
C LYS A 90 -1.37 -3.56 11.63
N HIS A 91 -1.15 -2.38 11.06
CA HIS A 91 -2.16 -1.34 10.90
C HIS A 91 -1.73 -0.37 9.80
N PHE A 92 -2.65 0.51 9.41
CA PHE A 92 -2.38 1.54 8.41
C PHE A 92 -2.77 2.91 8.95
N THR A 93 -2.16 3.98 8.43
CA THR A 93 -2.71 5.33 8.57
C THR A 93 -2.89 5.98 7.22
N LEU A 94 -3.91 6.84 7.15
CA LEU A 94 -4.04 7.86 6.13
C LEU A 94 -3.82 9.20 6.83
N ASP A 95 -2.78 9.90 6.44
CA ASP A 95 -2.43 11.21 7.00
C ASP A 95 -2.72 12.29 5.96
N TRP A 96 -3.51 13.29 6.32
CA TRP A 96 -3.81 14.46 5.48
C TRP A 96 -2.87 15.61 5.86
N ASN A 97 -2.12 16.10 4.87
CA ASN A 97 -1.20 17.22 5.02
C ASN A 97 -1.68 18.40 4.16
N PRO A 98 -2.48 19.35 4.70
CA PRO A 98 -3.09 20.41 3.89
C PRO A 98 -2.08 21.38 3.28
N HIS A 99 -0.95 21.61 3.96
CA HIS A 99 0.12 22.50 3.50
C HIS A 99 1.38 21.74 3.08
N GLY A 100 1.30 20.41 3.06
CA GLY A 100 2.47 19.55 2.94
C GLY A 100 3.38 19.57 4.17
N HIS A 101 4.59 19.04 4.04
CA HIS A 101 5.60 19.01 5.08
C HIS A 101 7.02 19.00 4.49
N GLU A 102 8.04 18.96 5.35
CA GLU A 102 9.45 18.92 4.93
C GLU A 102 9.79 17.69 4.05
N PRO A 103 10.78 17.78 3.14
CA PRO A 103 11.68 18.92 2.92
C PRO A 103 11.02 20.11 2.23
N ASP A 104 11.44 21.31 2.62
CA ASP A 104 10.97 22.56 2.01
C ASP A 104 11.24 22.58 0.50
N GLY A 105 10.27 23.10 -0.26
CA GLY A 105 10.26 23.07 -1.73
C GLY A 105 10.03 21.69 -2.38
N ILE A 106 9.94 20.60 -1.60
CA ILE A 106 9.78 19.24 -2.12
C ILE A 106 8.37 18.70 -1.81
N TYR A 107 8.03 18.51 -0.54
CA TYR A 107 6.74 17.94 -0.11
C TYR A 107 5.73 18.99 0.36
N THR A 108 5.79 20.20 -0.21
CA THR A 108 5.01 21.37 0.23
C THR A 108 3.64 21.53 -0.47
N LYS A 109 3.19 20.51 -1.20
CA LYS A 109 1.84 20.50 -1.82
C LYS A 109 0.85 19.80 -0.91
N PRO A 110 -0.45 20.14 -0.92
CA PRO A 110 -1.46 19.37 -0.21
C PRO A 110 -1.46 17.91 -0.67
N HIS A 111 -1.29 16.97 0.24
CA HIS A 111 -1.14 15.55 -0.09
C HIS A 111 -1.59 14.62 1.04
N PHE A 112 -1.68 13.34 0.71
CA PHE A 112 -1.93 12.27 1.66
C PHE A 112 -0.74 11.33 1.77
N ASP A 113 -0.44 10.90 2.99
CA ASP A 113 0.52 9.83 3.26
C ASP A 113 -0.22 8.56 3.60
N TYR A 114 0.12 7.48 2.90
CA TYR A 114 -0.49 6.18 3.08
C TYR A 114 0.48 5.25 3.80
N HIS A 115 0.50 5.31 5.12
CA HIS A 115 1.43 4.49 5.90
C HIS A 115 0.93 3.06 6.07
N PHE A 116 1.78 2.10 5.72
CA PHE A 116 1.56 0.68 5.96
C PHE A 116 2.56 0.15 7.00
N PHE A 117 2.17 0.18 8.28
CA PHE A 117 3.06 -0.10 9.41
C PHE A 117 3.27 -1.59 9.69
N PHE A 118 4.51 -1.96 10.01
CA PHE A 118 4.93 -3.31 10.41
C PHE A 118 4.91 -3.50 11.93
N ILE A 119 4.74 -2.41 12.67
CA ILE A 119 4.60 -2.36 14.12
C ILE A 119 3.16 -2.11 14.55
N THR A 120 2.82 -2.43 15.79
CA THR A 120 1.52 -2.13 16.39
C THR A 120 1.32 -0.62 16.56
N SER A 121 0.06 -0.19 16.68
CA SER A 121 -0.23 1.22 16.96
C SER A 121 0.34 1.69 18.30
N ALA A 122 0.43 0.81 19.30
CA ALA A 122 1.04 1.15 20.59
C ALA A 122 2.54 1.40 20.48
N GLU A 123 3.27 0.55 19.74
CA GLU A 123 4.69 0.76 19.43
C GLU A 123 4.88 2.04 18.63
N ARG A 124 3.98 2.32 17.67
CA ARG A 124 4.00 3.56 16.88
C ARG A 124 3.93 4.79 17.78
N GLU A 125 2.93 4.86 18.66
CA GLU A 125 2.76 6.01 19.56
C GLU A 125 3.93 6.20 20.54
N ALA A 126 4.74 5.16 20.77
CA ALA A 126 5.91 5.22 21.66
C ALA A 126 7.17 5.79 20.99
N ILE A 127 7.22 5.92 19.66
CA ILE A 127 8.36 6.49 18.94
C ILE A 127 8.35 8.01 19.10
N THR A 128 9.36 8.58 19.76
CA THR A 128 9.44 10.04 19.96
C THR A 128 10.43 10.70 19.02
N CYS A 129 11.50 9.98 18.62
CA CYS A 129 12.64 10.50 17.86
C CYS A 129 13.27 11.77 18.48
N GLN A 130 13.16 11.90 19.80
CA GLN A 130 13.69 13.02 20.59
C GLN A 130 14.60 12.50 21.71
N ASP A 131 15.46 13.36 22.25
CA ASP A 131 16.37 13.03 23.35
C ASP A 131 17.15 11.73 23.10
N ALA A 132 17.09 10.78 24.03
CA ALA A 132 17.74 9.47 23.89
C ALA A 132 17.17 8.63 22.74
N ASP A 133 15.90 8.84 22.37
CA ASP A 133 15.25 8.12 21.27
C ASP A 133 15.69 8.60 19.89
N ALA A 134 16.22 9.82 19.77
CA ALA A 134 16.73 10.35 18.50
C ALA A 134 17.82 9.44 17.90
N LEU A 135 18.73 8.92 18.73
CA LEU A 135 19.79 8.01 18.31
C LEU A 135 19.27 6.61 17.92
N ILE A 136 18.18 6.16 18.55
CA ILE A 136 17.52 4.89 18.20
C ILE A 136 16.81 5.05 16.87
N CYS A 137 16.10 6.17 16.71
CA CYS A 137 15.32 6.51 15.54
C CYS A 137 16.20 6.57 14.28
N THR A 138 17.37 7.21 14.34
CA THR A 138 18.32 7.29 13.21
C THR A 138 19.46 6.27 13.27
N LYS A 139 19.25 5.13 13.95
CA LYS A 139 20.24 4.06 13.97
C LYS A 139 20.48 3.55 12.55
N ALA A 140 21.75 3.39 12.19
CA ALA A 140 22.16 2.98 10.85
C ALA A 140 21.49 1.67 10.40
N VAL A 141 20.91 1.71 9.20
CA VAL A 141 20.34 0.55 8.52
C VAL A 141 21.42 -0.06 7.63
N PRO A 142 21.70 -1.37 7.70
CA PRO A 142 22.67 -2.01 6.81
C PRO A 142 22.23 -1.88 5.35
N SER A 143 23.17 -1.63 4.43
CA SER A 143 22.85 -1.33 3.02
C SER A 143 22.07 -2.43 2.30
N SER A 144 22.23 -3.70 2.67
CA SER A 144 21.45 -4.81 2.10
C SER A 144 19.95 -4.77 2.46
N TYR A 145 19.57 -4.00 3.47
CA TYR A 145 18.18 -3.76 3.89
C TYR A 145 17.61 -2.44 3.34
N ILE A 146 18.42 -1.63 2.66
CA ILE A 146 17.99 -0.40 1.99
C ILE A 146 17.80 -0.70 0.49
N PRO A 147 16.65 -0.34 -0.10
CA PRO A 147 16.49 -0.43 -1.55
C PRO A 147 17.46 0.45 -2.32
N ALA A 148 17.80 0.06 -3.55
CA ALA A 148 18.69 0.84 -4.39
C ALA A 148 18.15 2.26 -4.66
N ASP A 149 19.06 3.24 -4.61
CA ASP A 149 18.81 4.67 -4.82
C ASP A 149 17.93 5.35 -3.76
N TYR A 150 17.77 4.73 -2.58
CA TYR A 150 17.13 5.36 -1.44
C TYR A 150 18.16 5.98 -0.49
N ALA A 151 17.86 7.15 0.04
CA ALA A 151 18.72 7.86 0.99
C ALA A 151 17.92 8.38 2.19
N PRO A 152 18.55 8.44 3.37
CA PRO A 152 17.88 8.95 4.56
C PRO A 152 17.60 10.45 4.49
N THR A 153 16.51 10.88 5.12
CA THR A 153 16.28 12.29 5.47
C THR A 153 17.22 12.73 6.62
N PRO A 154 17.33 14.04 6.94
CA PRO A 154 18.24 14.49 8.00
C PRO A 154 17.89 14.02 9.41
N ALA A 155 16.62 13.70 9.69
CA ALA A 155 16.14 13.35 11.01
C ALA A 155 14.97 12.37 10.94
N GLY A 156 14.69 11.71 12.06
CA GLY A 156 13.50 10.91 12.22
C GLY A 156 12.29 11.73 12.67
N VAL A 157 11.10 11.20 12.39
CA VAL A 157 9.82 11.85 12.67
C VAL A 157 9.10 11.08 13.78
N PRO A 158 8.57 11.78 14.82
CA PRO A 158 7.79 11.13 15.87
C PRO A 158 6.68 10.25 15.31
N LYS A 159 6.41 9.11 15.97
CA LYS A 159 5.43 8.11 15.55
C LYS A 159 5.70 7.41 14.22
N MET A 160 6.82 7.68 13.56
CA MET A 160 7.11 7.12 12.25
C MET A 160 8.51 6.50 12.22
N GLY A 161 9.53 7.26 12.59
CA GLY A 161 10.93 6.86 12.48
C GLY A 161 11.67 7.63 11.39
N TRP A 162 12.76 7.07 10.93
CA TRP A 162 13.65 7.67 9.94
C TRP A 162 13.19 7.35 8.51
N HIS A 163 12.92 8.39 7.74
CA HIS A 163 12.41 8.27 6.37
C HIS A 163 13.58 8.11 5.40
N PHE A 164 13.38 7.24 4.41
CA PHE A 164 14.29 7.07 3.28
C PHE A 164 13.52 7.38 1.99
N VAL A 165 14.01 8.35 1.24
CA VAL A 165 13.38 8.87 0.02
C VAL A 165 14.04 8.31 -1.23
N ASP A 166 13.26 8.16 -2.29
CA ASP A 166 13.73 7.72 -3.60
C ASP A 166 14.46 8.87 -4.33
N LEU A 167 15.78 8.78 -4.47
CA LEU A 167 16.58 9.78 -5.17
C LEU A 167 16.30 9.88 -6.68
N LYS A 168 15.61 8.89 -7.26
CA LYS A 168 15.15 8.88 -8.65
C LYS A 168 13.72 9.42 -8.81
N ALA A 169 13.04 9.78 -7.71
CA ALA A 169 11.70 10.34 -7.79
C ALA A 169 11.71 11.70 -8.52
N PRO A 170 10.64 12.04 -9.26
CA PRO A 170 10.59 13.25 -10.08
C PRO A 170 10.94 14.53 -9.30
N GLU A 171 10.51 14.64 -8.04
CA GLU A 171 10.74 15.79 -7.16
C GLU A 171 12.21 16.05 -6.83
N PHE A 172 13.06 15.02 -6.87
CA PHE A 172 14.51 15.17 -6.71
C PHE A 172 15.24 15.34 -8.04
N ASN A 173 14.51 15.34 -9.15
CA ASN A 173 15.05 15.38 -10.51
C ASN A 173 14.43 16.51 -11.35
N GLY A 174 14.02 17.60 -10.69
CA GLY A 174 13.58 18.84 -11.33
C GLY A 174 12.14 18.86 -11.83
N GLN A 175 11.32 17.89 -11.42
CA GLN A 175 9.88 17.85 -11.69
C GLN A 175 9.08 18.11 -10.42
N PRO A 176 7.80 18.48 -10.51
CA PRO A 176 6.95 18.65 -9.32
C PRO A 176 6.64 17.31 -8.62
N PHE A 177 6.53 17.35 -7.29
CA PHE A 177 5.98 16.26 -6.49
C PHE A 177 4.52 15.99 -6.88
N SER A 178 4.18 14.70 -7.06
CA SER A 178 2.84 14.24 -7.42
C SER A 178 2.47 12.90 -6.76
N ALA A 179 3.35 11.92 -6.88
CA ALA A 179 3.30 10.62 -6.22
C ALA A 179 4.75 10.14 -5.97
N THR A 180 5.03 9.63 -4.78
CA THR A 180 6.34 9.09 -4.41
C THR A 180 6.19 7.86 -3.51
N PHE A 181 7.29 7.17 -3.25
CA PHE A 181 7.32 6.01 -2.35
C PHE A 181 8.49 6.15 -1.37
N ILE A 182 8.20 5.99 -0.09
CA ILE A 182 9.13 6.13 1.02
C ILE A 182 9.19 4.83 1.82
N TYR A 183 10.38 4.56 2.37
CA TYR A 183 10.59 3.53 3.38
C TYR A 183 10.84 4.20 4.73
N GLY A 184 10.14 3.72 5.76
CA GLY A 184 10.39 4.11 7.13
C GLY A 184 11.22 3.08 7.87
N PHE A 185 12.15 3.55 8.71
CA PHE A 185 12.97 2.70 9.57
C PHE A 185 12.95 3.18 11.02
N TYR A 186 13.07 2.25 11.95
CA TYR A 186 13.26 2.56 13.37
C TYR A 186 14.20 1.53 13.99
N ASN A 187 15.18 1.97 14.78
CA ASN A 187 16.21 1.09 15.37
C ASN A 187 16.94 0.21 14.33
N GLY A 188 17.15 0.73 13.11
CA GLY A 188 17.82 0.02 12.01
C GLY A 188 16.96 -1.05 11.32
N VAL A 189 15.65 -1.10 11.60
CA VAL A 189 14.71 -2.11 11.09
C VAL A 189 13.59 -1.42 10.31
N THR A 190 13.11 -2.04 9.21
CA THR A 190 12.00 -1.48 8.43
C THR A 190 10.73 -1.39 9.28
N ASN A 191 10.17 -0.18 9.35
CA ASN A 191 9.02 0.13 10.20
C ASN A 191 7.71 0.29 9.42
N PHE A 192 7.77 0.86 8.22
CA PHE A 192 6.60 1.05 7.36
C PHE A 192 6.98 1.23 5.88
N LEU A 193 5.97 1.14 5.01
CA LEU A 193 6.00 1.56 3.62
C LEU A 193 5.02 2.72 3.42
N GLU A 194 5.35 3.70 2.57
CA GLU A 194 4.56 4.93 2.44
C GLU A 194 4.53 5.44 1.00
N PRO A 195 3.44 5.22 0.27
CA PRO A 195 3.11 6.07 -0.87
C PRO A 195 2.59 7.42 -0.38
N MET A 196 3.14 8.54 -0.88
CA MET A 196 2.56 9.87 -0.68
C MET A 196 1.98 10.37 -1.99
N ILE A 197 0.72 10.81 -1.99
CA ILE A 197 0.01 11.21 -3.20
C ILE A 197 -0.61 12.60 -3.03
N THR A 198 -0.26 13.53 -3.92
CA THR A 198 -0.84 14.89 -3.91
C THR A 198 -2.34 14.87 -4.23
N LEU A 199 -3.08 15.77 -3.60
CA LEU A 199 -4.50 15.97 -3.88
C LEU A 199 -4.71 16.41 -5.34
N GLU A 200 -3.80 17.22 -5.87
CA GLU A 200 -3.80 17.65 -7.27
C GLU A 200 -3.77 16.45 -8.22
N TYR A 201 -2.86 15.49 -7.98
CA TYR A 201 -2.76 14.29 -8.81
C TYR A 201 -3.99 13.38 -8.66
N LEU A 202 -4.51 13.20 -7.44
CA LEU A 202 -5.75 12.44 -7.25
C LEU A 202 -6.92 13.02 -8.04
N LYS A 203 -7.06 14.35 -8.11
CA LYS A 203 -8.12 15.04 -8.87
C LYS A 203 -8.05 14.81 -10.38
N THR A 204 -6.92 14.36 -10.92
CA THR A 204 -6.83 13.95 -12.35
C THR A 204 -7.44 12.58 -12.61
N LYS A 205 -7.98 11.90 -11.59
CA LYS A 205 -8.61 10.58 -11.67
C LYS A 205 -7.67 9.52 -12.29
N PRO A 206 -6.47 9.34 -11.72
CA PRO A 206 -5.45 8.51 -12.33
C PRO A 206 -5.82 7.02 -12.35
N HIS A 207 -5.22 6.31 -13.28
CA HIS A 207 -5.05 4.86 -13.22
C HIS A 207 -3.60 4.58 -13.60
N ALA A 208 -2.73 4.61 -12.60
CA ALA A 208 -1.28 4.53 -12.77
C ALA A 208 -0.68 3.45 -11.88
N GLU A 209 0.41 2.85 -12.36
CA GLU A 209 1.22 1.88 -11.63
C GLU A 209 2.67 2.37 -11.55
N TYR A 210 3.30 2.12 -10.41
CA TYR A 210 4.67 2.52 -10.12
C TYR A 210 5.45 1.33 -9.55
N PRO A 211 6.63 1.00 -10.08
CA PRO A 211 7.44 -0.09 -9.55
C PRO A 211 7.94 0.24 -8.13
N VAL A 212 7.93 -0.75 -7.25
CA VAL A 212 8.53 -0.64 -5.91
C VAL A 212 9.86 -1.39 -5.92
N ARG A 213 10.95 -0.66 -5.68
CA ARG A 213 12.28 -1.28 -5.60
C ARG A 213 12.45 -1.93 -4.24
N LEU A 214 12.66 -3.24 -4.22
CA LEU A 214 12.83 -3.99 -2.98
C LEU A 214 14.32 -4.06 -2.57
N SER A 215 14.56 -4.04 -1.27
CA SER A 215 15.86 -4.34 -0.68
C SER A 215 16.25 -5.80 -0.90
N GLN A 216 17.55 -6.10 -0.89
CA GLN A 216 18.07 -7.47 -1.00
C GLN A 216 17.62 -8.34 0.18
N ASN A 217 17.69 -7.80 1.39
CA ASN A 217 17.29 -8.44 2.64
C ASN A 217 16.09 -7.72 3.26
N ILE A 218 15.30 -8.44 4.05
CA ILE A 218 14.14 -7.93 4.78
C ILE A 218 14.21 -8.33 6.24
N SER A 219 13.68 -7.48 7.10
CA SER A 219 13.69 -7.69 8.55
C SER A 219 12.45 -8.45 9.08
N HIS A 220 11.39 -8.53 8.28
CA HIS A 220 10.14 -9.19 8.68
C HIS A 220 9.67 -10.15 7.58
N SER A 221 9.41 -11.41 7.93
CA SER A 221 8.80 -12.34 6.96
C SER A 221 7.37 -11.88 6.63
N GLY A 222 6.99 -11.99 5.35
CA GLY A 222 5.66 -11.59 4.90
C GLY A 222 5.61 -11.22 3.42
N PHE A 223 4.58 -10.48 3.05
CA PHE A 223 4.23 -10.13 1.69
C PHE A 223 4.62 -8.69 1.37
N TYR A 224 5.47 -8.50 0.37
CA TYR A 224 6.02 -7.20 -0.02
C TYR A 224 5.55 -6.81 -1.43
N PRO A 225 5.17 -5.54 -1.67
CA PRO A 225 4.71 -5.10 -2.98
C PRO A 225 5.85 -5.07 -3.99
N GLN A 226 5.56 -5.49 -5.22
CA GLN A 226 6.45 -5.23 -6.36
C GLN A 226 6.08 -3.93 -7.08
N LYS A 227 4.88 -3.42 -6.83
CA LYS A 227 4.39 -2.13 -7.33
C LYS A 227 3.38 -1.51 -6.39
N TYR A 228 3.17 -0.20 -6.53
CA TYR A 228 1.98 0.45 -6.00
C TYR A 228 1.16 1.08 -7.12
N MET A 229 -0.15 1.22 -6.91
CA MET A 229 -1.07 1.79 -7.89
C MET A 229 -1.86 2.94 -7.28
N VAL A 230 -2.19 3.94 -8.11
CA VAL A 230 -3.12 5.02 -7.77
C VAL A 230 -4.27 4.95 -8.78
N ILE A 231 -5.46 4.60 -8.28
CA ILE A 231 -6.59 4.18 -9.12
C ILE A 231 -7.85 4.96 -8.74
N TYR A 232 -8.47 5.63 -9.70
CA TYR A 232 -9.84 6.10 -9.61
C TYR A 232 -10.82 5.08 -10.21
N ASN A 233 -11.86 4.73 -9.46
CA ASN A 233 -12.99 3.94 -9.91
C ASN A 233 -14.23 4.83 -10.03
N HIS A 234 -14.70 5.03 -11.27
CA HIS A 234 -15.85 5.87 -11.58
C HIS A 234 -17.21 5.28 -11.13
N VAL A 235 -17.31 3.95 -10.98
CA VAL A 235 -18.55 3.29 -10.57
C VAL A 235 -18.80 3.50 -9.08
N GLU A 236 -17.75 3.38 -8.28
CA GLU A 236 -17.84 3.53 -6.82
C GLU A 236 -17.53 4.95 -6.34
N ASP A 237 -17.05 5.82 -7.24
CA ASP A 237 -16.44 7.11 -6.94
C ASP A 237 -15.36 7.02 -5.85
N THR A 238 -14.42 6.10 -6.03
CA THR A 238 -13.34 5.81 -5.08
C THR A 238 -11.96 6.06 -5.69
N TYR A 239 -11.06 6.58 -4.87
CA TYR A 239 -9.65 6.74 -5.15
C TYR A 239 -8.89 5.78 -4.25
N SER A 240 -8.06 4.92 -4.83
CA SER A 240 -7.37 3.86 -4.10
C SER A 240 -5.87 3.95 -4.31
N VAL A 241 -5.13 3.87 -3.21
CA VAL A 241 -3.70 3.56 -3.23
C VAL A 241 -3.55 2.10 -2.85
N VAL A 242 -2.84 1.34 -3.69
CA VAL A 242 -2.79 -0.12 -3.60
C VAL A 242 -1.35 -0.60 -3.64
N LEU A 243 -0.92 -1.35 -2.62
CA LEU A 243 0.27 -2.19 -2.67
C LEU A 243 -0.09 -3.50 -3.40
N ALA A 244 0.50 -3.74 -4.56
CA ALA A 244 0.10 -4.81 -5.47
C ALA A 244 1.25 -5.76 -5.85
N ASP A 245 0.89 -6.88 -6.47
CA ASP A 245 1.80 -7.96 -6.86
C ASP A 245 2.65 -8.45 -5.69
N LEU A 246 1.96 -8.71 -4.56
CA LEU A 246 2.57 -9.08 -3.30
C LEU A 246 3.41 -10.37 -3.40
N LEU A 247 4.70 -10.24 -3.09
CA LEU A 247 5.67 -11.33 -3.06
C LEU A 247 5.93 -11.79 -1.63
N ASN A 248 5.74 -13.08 -1.36
CA ASN A 248 6.11 -13.67 -0.07
C ASN A 248 7.65 -13.75 0.05
N ARG A 249 8.19 -13.22 1.15
CA ARG A 249 9.63 -13.21 1.45
C ARG A 249 9.85 -13.65 2.89
N THR A 250 10.99 -14.29 3.13
CA THR A 250 11.44 -14.71 4.47
C THR A 250 12.52 -13.76 4.97
N SER A 251 12.42 -13.36 6.25
CA SER A 251 13.39 -12.50 6.92
C SER A 251 14.81 -13.07 6.82
N SER A 252 15.80 -12.17 6.74
CA SER A 252 17.23 -12.49 6.76
C SER A 252 17.91 -12.15 8.09
N LEU A 253 17.13 -11.70 9.08
CA LEU A 253 17.57 -11.51 10.47
C LEU A 253 17.48 -12.80 11.29
#